data_AF-A0A2P8WIL5-F1
#
_entry.id   AF-A0A2P8WIL5-F1
#
_cell.length_a   1.000
_cell.length_b   1.000
_cell.length_c   1.000
_cell.angle_alpha   90.00
_cell.angle_beta   90.00
_cell.angle_gamma   90.00
#
_symmetry.space_group_name_H-M   'P 1'
#
loop_
_entity.id
_entity.type
_entity.pdbx_description
1 polymer ?
#
loop_
_entity_poly.entity_id
_entity_poly.type
_entity_poly.pdbx_seq_one_letter_code
_entity_poly.pdbx_strand_id
1 'polypeptide(L)'
;MTLHTKHWVAGLLGFSGLALSLLVPGGPIETRSFSHINSLTLGSFNTFLTTLGLGSLLLIYFVLKSECWAIFVAAVCGLSYLGVYGLDLAQIFPVSPDAMPPALFAIEVLGTVISFPLIALSIQSLRGLNSKMSVASSLPSTDLSLSWKTPQALIAISLAMISVGIIAFATRSAMGL
;
A
#
# COMPACT_ATOMS: atom_id res chain seq x y z
N MET A 1 20.55 -6.70 -5.82
CA MET A 1 19.82 -6.88 -4.55
C MET A 1 20.09 -8.29 -4.00
N THR A 2 20.43 -8.42 -2.71
CA THR A 2 20.66 -9.74 -2.08
C THR A 2 19.33 -10.48 -1.90
N LEU A 3 19.37 -11.81 -1.79
CA LEU A 3 18.17 -12.62 -1.53
C LEU A 3 17.48 -12.17 -0.24
N HIS A 4 18.27 -11.94 0.82
CA HIS A 4 17.78 -11.52 2.13
C HIS A 4 16.98 -10.21 2.05
N THR A 5 17.51 -9.16 1.41
CA THR A 5 16.82 -7.86 1.32
C THR A 5 15.49 -7.95 0.57
N LYS A 6 15.36 -8.83 -0.44
CA LYS A 6 14.10 -9.02 -1.20
C LYS A 6 12.98 -9.53 -0.31
N HIS A 7 13.29 -10.52 0.52
CA HIS A 7 12.33 -11.11 1.44
C HIS A 7 11.94 -10.14 2.54
N TRP A 8 12.88 -9.30 3.02
CA TRP A 8 12.55 -8.23 3.97
C TRP A 8 11.60 -7.18 3.37
N VAL A 9 11.88 -6.66 2.17
CA VAL A 9 10.99 -5.69 1.51
C VAL A 9 9.62 -6.31 1.24
N ALA A 10 9.58 -7.55 0.75
CA ALA A 10 8.34 -8.29 0.54
C ALA A 10 7.56 -8.52 1.84
N GLY A 11 8.24 -8.91 2.92
CA GLY A 11 7.63 -9.12 4.24
C GLY A 11 7.07 -7.82 4.83
N LEU A 12 7.82 -6.72 4.72
CA LEU A 12 7.39 -5.39 5.17
C LEU A 12 6.19 -4.88 4.36
N LEU A 13 6.17 -5.07 3.04
CA LEU A 13 5.01 -4.77 2.19
C LEU A 13 3.78 -5.58 2.61
N GLY A 14 3.95 -6.89 2.78
CA GLY A 14 2.85 -7.78 3.18
C GLY A 14 2.29 -7.43 4.55
N PHE A 15 3.16 -7.20 5.52
CA PHE A 15 2.75 -6.78 6.86
C PHE A 15 2.01 -5.44 6.82
N SER A 16 2.54 -4.44 6.09
CA SER A 16 1.91 -3.12 5.99
C SER A 16 0.56 -3.17 5.28
N GLY A 17 0.42 -3.99 4.23
CA GLY A 17 -0.84 -4.19 3.51
C GLY A 17 -1.90 -4.90 4.34
N LEU A 18 -1.49 -5.90 5.13
CA LEU A 18 -2.38 -6.58 6.07
C LEU A 18 -2.81 -5.67 7.21
N ALA A 19 -1.87 -4.92 7.80
CA ALA A 19 -2.17 -3.95 8.85
C ALA A 19 -3.18 -2.90 8.35
N LEU A 20 -3.01 -2.39 7.12
CA LEU A 20 -3.94 -1.43 6.53
C LEU A 20 -5.34 -2.02 6.32
N SER A 21 -5.42 -3.31 5.97
CA SER A 21 -6.71 -3.99 5.78
C SER A 21 -7.53 -4.08 7.07
N LEU A 22 -6.87 -4.06 8.24
CA LEU A 22 -7.56 -4.07 9.54
C LEU A 22 -8.17 -2.72 9.91
N LEU A 23 -7.78 -1.65 9.21
CA LEU A 23 -8.23 -0.28 9.43
C LEU A 23 -9.37 0.13 8.49
N VAL A 24 -9.85 -0.81 7.67
CA VAL A 24 -11.04 -0.58 6.84
C VAL A 24 -12.22 -0.29 7.78
N PRO A 25 -12.91 0.85 7.63
CA PRO A 25 -14.09 1.16 8.44
C PRO A 25 -15.14 0.05 8.36
N GLY A 26 -15.70 -0.35 9.51
CA GLY A 26 -16.56 -1.54 9.61
C GLY A 26 -15.82 -2.84 9.85
N GLY A 27 -14.49 -2.79 9.88
CA GLY A 27 -13.64 -3.89 10.32
C GLY A 27 -13.71 -4.11 11.85
N PRO A 28 -13.02 -5.14 12.37
CA PRO A 28 -13.07 -5.50 13.78
C PRO A 28 -12.46 -4.45 14.73
N ILE A 29 -11.70 -3.48 14.20
CA ILE A 29 -10.90 -2.53 15.00
C ILE A 29 -11.31 -1.08 14.76
N GLU A 30 -11.62 -0.68 13.52
CA GLU A 30 -12.07 0.68 13.19
C GLU A 30 -13.57 0.85 13.45
N THR A 31 -13.88 1.32 14.67
CA THR A 31 -15.25 1.53 15.17
C THR A 31 -15.67 3.00 15.19
N ARG A 32 -14.84 3.93 14.70
CA ARG A 32 -15.17 5.36 14.67
C ARG A 32 -16.23 5.66 13.60
N SER A 33 -17.07 6.65 13.87
CA SER A 33 -18.04 7.16 12.89
C SER A 33 -17.45 8.27 12.03
N PHE A 34 -17.65 8.16 10.72
CA PHE A 34 -17.26 9.18 9.73
C PHE A 34 -18.46 9.74 8.96
N SER A 35 -19.68 9.55 9.50
CA SER A 35 -20.92 10.01 8.86
C SER A 35 -21.01 11.53 8.64
N HIS A 36 -20.20 12.30 9.36
CA HIS A 36 -20.09 13.75 9.24
C HIS A 36 -19.19 14.20 8.06
N ILE A 37 -18.40 13.30 7.47
CA ILE A 37 -17.54 13.58 6.30
C ILE A 37 -18.33 13.33 5.01
N ASN A 38 -18.05 14.12 3.98
CA ASN A 38 -18.61 13.91 2.65
C ASN A 38 -18.26 12.51 2.11
N SER A 39 -19.27 11.74 1.68
CA SER A 39 -19.13 10.39 1.14
C SER A 39 -18.14 10.28 -0.01
N LEU A 40 -18.03 11.31 -0.85
CA LEU A 40 -17.10 11.31 -1.98
C LEU A 40 -15.64 11.39 -1.50
N THR A 41 -15.36 12.22 -0.50
CA THR A 41 -14.02 12.37 0.10
C THR A 41 -13.62 11.09 0.85
N LEU A 42 -14.56 10.48 1.57
CA LEU A 42 -14.31 9.23 2.28
C LEU A 42 -14.12 8.06 1.29
N GLY A 43 -14.94 8.02 0.23
CA GLY A 43 -14.81 7.03 -0.84
C GLY A 43 -13.50 7.14 -1.60
N SER A 44 -13.02 8.36 -1.89
CA SER A 44 -11.72 8.55 -2.55
C SER A 44 -10.55 8.13 -1.66
N PHE A 45 -10.62 8.43 -0.36
CA PHE A 45 -9.63 7.95 0.60
C PHE A 45 -9.63 6.42 0.72
N ASN A 46 -10.80 5.80 0.88
CA ASN A 46 -10.92 4.34 0.90
C ASN A 46 -10.43 3.70 -0.41
N THR A 47 -10.66 4.36 -1.55
CA THR A 47 -10.11 3.94 -2.84
C THR A 47 -8.58 3.96 -2.82
N PHE A 48 -7.99 5.03 -2.29
CA PHE A 48 -6.55 5.14 -2.12
C PHE A 48 -6.00 4.05 -1.19
N LEU A 49 -6.60 3.84 -0.02
CA LEU A 49 -6.19 2.80 0.94
C LEU A 49 -6.30 1.40 0.34
N THR A 50 -7.41 1.10 -0.33
CA THR A 50 -7.63 -0.21 -0.98
C THR A 50 -6.60 -0.45 -2.07
N THR A 51 -6.34 0.56 -2.91
CA THR A 51 -5.32 0.49 -3.97
C THR A 51 -3.92 0.30 -3.37
N LEU A 52 -3.61 1.00 -2.28
CA LEU A 52 -2.34 0.88 -1.58
C LEU A 52 -2.15 -0.51 -0.95
N GLY A 53 -3.18 -1.04 -0.29
CA GLY A 53 -3.18 -2.35 0.36
C GLY A 53 -3.11 -3.51 -0.63
N LEU A 54 -3.97 -3.53 -1.65
CA LEU A 54 -3.93 -4.59 -2.66
C LEU A 54 -2.72 -4.46 -3.59
N GLY A 55 -2.36 -3.23 -3.94
CA GLY A 55 -1.16 -2.93 -4.74
C GLY A 55 0.11 -3.40 -4.05
N SER A 56 0.23 -3.22 -2.73
CA SER A 56 1.39 -3.70 -1.97
C SER A 56 1.49 -5.22 -1.94
N LEU A 57 0.37 -5.93 -1.80
CA LEU A 57 0.33 -7.40 -1.89
C LEU A 57 0.73 -7.90 -3.28
N LEU A 58 0.28 -7.24 -4.34
CA LEU A 58 0.67 -7.55 -5.71
C LEU A 58 2.18 -7.29 -5.95
N LEU A 59 2.69 -6.19 -5.40
CA LEU A 59 4.11 -5.82 -5.51
C LEU A 59 5.05 -6.85 -4.90
N ILE A 60 4.62 -7.62 -3.89
CA ILE A 60 5.43 -8.72 -3.31
C ILE A 60 5.95 -9.65 -4.41
N TYR A 61 5.09 -10.07 -5.33
CA TYR A 61 5.48 -10.95 -6.44
C TYR A 61 6.61 -10.34 -7.29
N PHE A 62 6.46 -9.06 -7.68
CA PHE A 62 7.43 -8.38 -8.53
C PHE A 62 8.73 -8.03 -7.81
N VAL A 63 8.67 -7.71 -6.51
CA VAL A 63 9.85 -7.50 -5.66
C VAL A 63 10.64 -8.80 -5.52
N LEU A 64 9.98 -9.95 -5.36
CA LEU A 64 10.64 -11.26 -5.33
C LEU A 64 11.28 -11.59 -6.68
N LYS A 65 10.67 -11.18 -7.80
CA LYS A 65 11.28 -11.22 -9.14
C LYS A 65 12.40 -10.20 -9.36
N SER A 66 12.63 -9.31 -8.41
CA SER A 66 13.71 -8.31 -8.42
C SER A 66 13.58 -7.24 -9.50
N GLU A 67 12.35 -6.95 -9.89
CA GLU A 67 12.06 -5.90 -10.86
C GLU A 67 12.39 -4.52 -10.30
N CYS A 68 13.15 -3.71 -11.05
CA CYS A 68 13.62 -2.41 -10.59
C CYS A 68 12.44 -1.45 -10.33
N TRP A 69 11.46 -1.45 -11.24
CA TRP A 69 10.25 -0.64 -11.10
C TRP A 69 9.45 -1.02 -9.84
N ALA A 70 9.38 -2.31 -9.49
CA ALA A 70 8.64 -2.76 -8.32
C ALA A 70 9.30 -2.31 -7.01
N ILE A 71 10.63 -2.23 -6.97
CA ILE A 71 11.36 -1.71 -5.80
C ILE A 71 11.14 -0.20 -5.66
N PHE A 72 11.11 0.54 -6.76
CA PHE A 72 10.76 1.95 -6.74
C PHE A 72 9.32 2.16 -6.22
N VAL A 73 8.35 1.42 -6.77
CA VAL A 73 6.95 1.51 -6.33
C VAL A 73 6.81 1.07 -4.86
N ALA A 74 7.58 0.08 -4.40
CA ALA A 74 7.61 -0.31 -2.98
C ALA A 74 8.07 0.83 -2.06
N ALA A 75 9.04 1.65 -2.48
CA ALA A 75 9.45 2.84 -1.73
C ALA A 75 8.32 3.88 -1.68
N VAL A 76 7.62 4.09 -2.80
CA VAL A 76 6.44 4.97 -2.85
C VAL A 76 5.34 4.45 -1.94
N CYS A 77 5.05 3.14 -1.93
CA CYS A 77 4.10 2.54 -1.00
C CYS A 77 4.50 2.77 0.46
N GLY A 78 5.78 2.60 0.80
CA GLY A 78 6.28 2.89 2.15
C GLY A 78 6.07 4.35 2.55
N LEU A 79 6.32 5.30 1.63
CA LEU A 79 6.04 6.71 1.87
C LEU A 79 4.54 6.97 2.06
N SER A 80 3.70 6.33 1.25
CA SER A 80 2.24 6.43 1.37
C SER A 80 1.74 5.87 2.70
N TYR A 81 2.26 4.73 3.17
CA TYR A 81 1.93 4.18 4.49
C TYR A 81 2.32 5.15 5.61
N LEU A 82 3.53 5.69 5.55
CA LEU A 82 3.99 6.71 6.50
C LEU A 82 3.07 7.94 6.49
N GLY A 83 2.66 8.39 5.31
CA GLY A 83 1.73 9.51 5.15
C GLY A 83 0.37 9.21 5.74
N VAL A 84 -0.26 8.09 5.40
CA VAL A 84 -1.59 7.72 5.90
C VAL A 84 -1.59 7.59 7.41
N TYR A 85 -0.69 6.79 7.98
CA TYR A 85 -0.64 6.58 9.43
C TYR A 85 -0.22 7.85 10.17
N GLY A 86 0.73 8.61 9.63
CA GLY A 86 1.16 9.87 10.22
C GLY A 86 0.05 10.93 10.20
N LEU A 87 -0.76 11.00 9.14
CA LEU A 87 -1.87 11.94 9.03
C LEU A 87 -3.04 11.56 9.95
N ASP A 88 -3.34 10.27 10.13
CA ASP A 88 -4.38 9.81 11.08
C ASP A 88 -3.91 10.05 12.54
N LEU A 89 -2.67 9.67 12.89
CA LEU A 89 -2.08 9.95 14.20
C LEU A 89 -1.98 11.45 14.54
N ALA A 90 -1.73 12.29 13.53
CA ALA A 90 -1.73 13.74 13.68
C ALA A 90 -3.14 14.35 13.75
N GLN A 91 -4.19 13.52 13.64
CA GLN A 91 -5.60 13.95 13.59
C GLN A 91 -5.86 14.96 12.47
N ILE A 92 -5.10 14.87 11.37
CA ILE A 92 -5.28 15.72 10.20
C ILE A 92 -6.35 15.10 9.30
N PHE A 93 -6.28 13.78 9.05
CA PHE A 93 -7.24 13.07 8.23
C PHE A 93 -7.05 11.54 8.31
N PRO A 94 -8.13 10.74 8.43
CA PRO A 94 -9.53 11.14 8.65
C PRO A 94 -9.76 11.65 10.08
N VAL A 95 -10.63 12.65 10.25
CA VAL A 95 -10.98 13.19 11.57
C VAL A 95 -12.29 12.58 12.01
N SER A 96 -12.37 12.11 13.26
CA SER A 96 -13.63 11.66 13.87
C SER A 96 -13.83 12.34 15.22
N PRO A 97 -15.08 12.66 15.60
CA PRO A 97 -15.42 13.06 16.97
C PRO A 97 -15.17 11.94 17.99
N ASP A 98 -15.14 10.68 17.53
CA ASP A 98 -14.97 9.52 18.39
C ASP A 98 -13.50 9.30 18.75
N ALA A 99 -13.24 8.95 20.00
CA ALA A 99 -11.89 8.63 20.46
C ALA A 99 -11.35 7.39 19.74
N MET A 100 -10.08 7.45 19.30
CA MET A 100 -9.41 6.35 18.64
C MET A 100 -9.26 5.14 19.60
N PRO A 101 -9.73 3.93 19.21
CA PRO A 101 -9.55 2.74 20.01
C PRO A 101 -8.05 2.42 20.24
N PRO A 102 -7.64 1.92 21.42
CA PRO A 102 -6.23 1.64 21.71
C PRO A 102 -5.57 0.65 20.74
N ALA A 103 -6.33 -0.34 20.27
CA ALA A 103 -5.86 -1.30 19.28
C ALA A 103 -5.56 -0.64 17.92
N LEU A 104 -6.39 0.34 17.54
CA LEU A 104 -6.23 1.09 16.30
C LEU A 104 -4.98 1.96 16.35
N PHE A 105 -4.83 2.70 17.44
CA PHE A 105 -3.63 3.50 17.71
C PHE A 105 -2.35 2.66 17.65
N ALA A 106 -2.35 1.46 18.24
CA ALA A 106 -1.21 0.56 18.20
C ALA A 106 -0.85 0.13 16.76
N ILE A 107 -1.85 -0.18 15.93
CA ILE A 107 -1.63 -0.54 14.52
C ILE A 107 -1.07 0.63 13.73
N GLU A 108 -1.56 1.85 13.95
CA GLU A 108 -1.06 3.04 13.26
C GLU A 108 0.38 3.39 13.66
N VAL A 109 0.71 3.31 14.95
CA VAL A 109 2.09 3.52 15.43
C VAL A 109 3.01 2.46 14.85
N LEU A 110 2.60 1.18 14.88
CA LEU A 110 3.38 0.10 14.29
C LEU A 110 3.54 0.28 12.78
N GLY A 111 2.47 0.64 12.08
CA GLY A 111 2.48 0.91 10.65
C GLY A 111 3.43 2.06 10.29
N THR A 112 3.42 3.13 11.08
CA THR A 112 4.34 4.26 10.96
C THR A 112 5.79 3.81 11.14
N VAL A 113 6.09 3.07 12.22
CA VAL A 113 7.44 2.57 12.51
C VAL A 113 7.94 1.63 11.42
N ILE A 114 7.09 0.75 10.89
CA ILE A 114 7.41 -0.23 9.84
C ILE A 114 7.62 0.44 8.47
N SER A 115 7.00 1.61 8.25
CA SER A 115 7.18 2.36 7.01
C SER A 115 8.62 2.85 6.83
N PHE A 116 9.31 3.23 7.89
CA PHE A 116 10.72 3.67 7.83
C PHE A 116 11.68 2.60 7.27
N PRO A 117 11.77 1.37 7.82
CA PRO A 117 12.64 0.34 7.27
C PRO A 117 12.19 -0.10 5.86
N LEU A 118 10.89 -0.08 5.54
CA LEU A 118 10.41 -0.37 4.19
C LEU A 118 10.96 0.65 3.18
N ILE A 119 10.87 1.94 3.48
CA ILE A 119 11.42 3.03 2.65
C ILE A 119 12.94 2.88 2.53
N ALA A 120 13.63 2.75 3.66
CA ALA A 120 15.10 2.70 3.71
C ALA A 120 15.66 1.52 2.91
N LEU A 121 15.12 0.30 3.10
CA LEU A 121 15.56 -0.89 2.39
C LEU A 121 15.22 -0.83 0.91
N SER A 122 14.09 -0.24 0.53
CA SER A 122 13.71 -0.06 -0.88
C SER A 122 14.65 0.92 -1.58
N ILE A 123 14.95 2.08 -0.96
CA ILE A 123 15.91 3.06 -1.50
C ILE A 123 17.32 2.48 -1.59
N GLN A 124 17.79 1.78 -0.56
CA GLN A 124 19.10 1.12 -0.58
C GLN A 124 19.18 0.09 -1.71
N SER A 125 18.12 -0.69 -1.91
CA SER A 125 18.02 -1.69 -2.98
C SER A 125 18.06 -1.05 -4.37
N LEU A 126 17.38 0.10 -4.54
CA LEU A 126 17.37 0.85 -5.80
C LEU A 126 18.76 1.42 -6.13
N ARG A 127 19.45 2.01 -5.15
CA ARG A 127 20.83 2.52 -5.31
C ARG A 127 21.80 1.40 -5.68
N GLY A 128 21.66 0.23 -5.06
CA GLY A 128 22.48 -0.94 -5.34
C GLY A 128 22.23 -1.56 -6.73
N LEU A 129 21.07 -1.34 -7.34
CA LEU A 129 20.78 -1.75 -8.72
C LEU A 129 21.32 -0.74 -9.73
N ASN A 130 21.10 0.57 -9.50
CA ASN A 130 21.62 1.63 -10.37
C ASN A 130 23.15 1.61 -10.48
N SER A 131 23.85 1.33 -9.37
CA SER A 131 25.31 1.24 -9.36
C SER A 131 25.85 0.06 -10.19
N LYS A 132 25.06 -1.01 -10.37
CA LYS A 132 25.41 -2.14 -11.24
C LYS A 132 25.08 -1.87 -12.70
N MET A 133 24.01 -1.11 -12.94
CA MET A 133 23.54 -0.77 -14.28
C MET A 133 24.39 0.32 -14.95
N SER A 134 24.96 1.26 -14.18
CA SER A 134 25.88 2.29 -14.72
C SER A 134 27.21 1.72 -15.24
N VAL A 135 27.53 0.47 -14.93
CA VAL A 135 28.71 -0.26 -15.47
C VAL A 135 28.34 -1.05 -16.74
N ALA A 136 27.05 -1.32 -16.97
CA ALA A 136 26.54 -2.17 -18.05
C ALA A 136 25.91 -1.39 -19.22
N SER A 137 26.01 -0.06 -19.23
CA SER A 137 25.33 0.79 -20.21
C SER A 137 26.01 0.79 -21.58
N SER A 138 25.70 -0.20 -22.40
CA SER A 138 25.71 -0.09 -23.86
C SER A 138 24.51 -0.87 -24.44
N LEU A 139 23.56 -0.12 -25.03
CA LEU A 139 22.40 -0.53 -25.87
C LEU A 139 21.11 -1.04 -25.17
N PRO A 140 19.92 -0.93 -25.81
CA PRO A 140 19.12 0.29 -25.93
C PRO A 140 17.68 0.13 -25.35
N SER A 141 17.00 1.27 -25.29
CA SER A 141 15.59 1.54 -24.92
C SER A 141 14.59 0.39 -24.99
N THR A 142 13.93 0.14 -23.85
CA THR A 142 12.80 -0.78 -23.70
C THR A 142 11.52 -0.13 -24.21
N ASP A 143 11.01 -0.61 -25.35
CA ASP A 143 9.65 -0.34 -25.79
C ASP A 143 8.65 -0.86 -24.75
N LEU A 144 7.72 0.01 -24.34
CA LEU A 144 6.63 -0.33 -23.43
C LEU A 144 5.52 -1.09 -24.19
N SER A 145 5.84 -2.24 -24.79
CA SER A 145 4.82 -3.09 -25.41
C SER A 145 4.08 -3.87 -24.32
N LEU A 146 2.92 -3.37 -23.94
CA LEU A 146 2.04 -3.95 -22.94
C LEU A 146 1.35 -5.21 -23.52
N SER A 147 2.09 -6.31 -23.67
CA SER A 147 1.58 -7.58 -24.16
C SER A 147 0.88 -8.34 -23.03
N TRP A 148 -0.43 -8.10 -22.86
CA TRP A 148 -1.23 -8.77 -21.84
C TRP A 148 -1.46 -10.21 -22.26
N LYS A 149 -0.86 -11.15 -21.53
CA LYS A 149 -1.27 -12.56 -21.64
C LYS A 149 -2.65 -12.70 -20.98
N THR A 150 -3.56 -13.42 -21.62
CA THR A 150 -4.94 -13.68 -21.16
C THR A 150 -5.10 -14.06 -19.67
N PRO A 151 -4.20 -14.80 -18.99
CA PRO A 151 -4.32 -15.03 -17.54
C PRO A 151 -4.09 -13.79 -16.68
N GLN A 152 -3.30 -12.80 -17.13
CA GLN A 152 -3.03 -11.57 -16.37
C GLN A 152 -4.23 -10.63 -16.39
N ALA A 153 -4.97 -10.58 -17.51
CA ALA A 153 -6.19 -9.80 -17.63
C ALA A 153 -7.27 -10.26 -16.65
N LEU A 154 -7.44 -11.59 -16.50
CA LEU A 154 -8.40 -12.17 -15.55
C LEU A 154 -8.05 -11.84 -14.10
N ILE A 155 -6.77 -11.90 -13.74
CA ILE A 155 -6.29 -11.49 -12.41
C ILE A 155 -6.57 -10.00 -12.19
N ALA A 156 -6.30 -9.14 -13.18
CA ALA A 156 -6.56 -7.71 -13.06
C ALA A 156 -8.05 -7.40 -12.88
N ILE A 157 -8.93 -8.07 -13.62
CA ILE A 157 -10.39 -7.92 -13.51
C ILE A 157 -10.89 -8.40 -12.14
N SER A 158 -10.43 -9.56 -11.65
CA SER A 158 -10.84 -10.06 -10.35
C SER A 158 -10.37 -9.12 -9.22
N LEU A 159 -9.14 -8.60 -9.31
CA LEU A 159 -8.60 -7.64 -8.35
C LEU A 159 -9.38 -6.32 -8.38
N ALA A 160 -9.78 -5.84 -9.56
CA ALA A 160 -10.60 -4.65 -9.72
C ALA A 160 -12.00 -4.85 -9.10
N MET A 161 -12.64 -6.00 -9.36
CA MET A 161 -13.94 -6.35 -8.78
C MET A 161 -13.88 -6.43 -7.25
N ILE A 162 -12.84 -7.07 -6.70
CA ILE A 162 -12.59 -7.14 -5.26
C ILE A 162 -12.38 -5.74 -4.69
N SER A 163 -11.58 -4.90 -5.36
CA SER A 163 -11.31 -3.53 -4.94
C SER A 163 -12.59 -2.71 -4.84
N VAL A 164 -13.44 -2.75 -5.87
CA VAL A 164 -14.74 -2.05 -5.88
C VAL A 164 -15.62 -2.52 -4.74
N GLY A 165 -15.65 -3.83 -4.47
CA GLY A 165 -16.39 -4.41 -3.34
C GLY A 165 -15.90 -3.89 -1.99
N ILE A 166 -14.58 -3.89 -1.75
CA ILE A 166 -13.96 -3.38 -0.52
C ILE A 166 -14.27 -1.89 -0.35
N ILE A 167 -14.11 -1.09 -1.41
CA ILE A 167 -14.36 0.35 -1.36
C ILE A 167 -15.83 0.65 -1.03
N ALA A 168 -16.77 -0.04 -1.69
CA ALA A 168 -18.20 0.15 -1.46
C ALA A 168 -18.60 -0.25 -0.03
N PHE A 169 -18.07 -1.38 0.45
CA PHE A 169 -18.31 -1.85 1.82
C PHE A 169 -17.74 -0.88 2.87
N ALA A 170 -16.47 -0.50 2.74
CA ALA A 170 -15.78 0.41 3.64
C ALA A 170 -16.51 1.76 3.74
N THR A 171 -16.94 2.30 2.60
CA THR A 171 -17.61 3.60 2.54
C THR A 171 -19.00 3.55 3.17
N ARG A 172 -19.79 2.49 2.92
CA ARG A 172 -21.10 2.32 3.56
C ARG A 172 -20.98 2.11 5.06
N SER A 173 -20.07 1.24 5.48
CA SER A 173 -19.91 0.93 6.89
C SER A 173 -19.41 2.12 7.71
N ALA A 174 -18.51 2.94 7.15
CA ALA A 174 -18.04 4.17 7.79
C ALA A 174 -19.16 5.21 8.01
N MET A 175 -20.18 5.19 7.16
CA MET A 175 -21.33 6.09 7.22
C MET A 175 -22.47 5.55 8.09
N GLY A 176 -22.41 4.28 8.50
CA GLY A 176 -23.50 3.61 9.22
C GLY A 176 -24.73 3.31 8.36
N LEU A 177 -24.53 3.06 7.06
CA LEU A 177 -25.59 2.76 6.06
C LEU A 177 -25.68 1.28 5.69
#